data_AF-A0A381R5S7-F1
#
_entry.id   AF-A0A381R5S7-F1
#
_cell.length_a   1.000
_cell.length_b   1.000
_cell.length_c   1.000
_cell.angle_alpha   90.00
_cell.angle_beta   90.00
_cell.angle_gamma   90.00
#
_symmetry.space_group_name_H-M   'P 1'
#
loop_
_entity.id
_entity.type
_entity.pdbx_description
1 polymer ?
#
loop_
_entity_poly.entity_id
_entity_poly.type
_entity_poly.pdbx_seq_one_letter_code
_entity_poly.pdbx_strand_id
1 'polypeptide(L)'
;MDDYPDFIFPCAKAVAKDIDSRGIILGGSGQGEAMAANRIKGVRAAVFYNGPEEIIKLSREHNNANILSLGARFMTEEEIHTVIDTWLKEPFGGDRHQRRIDKLDK
;
A
#
# COMPACT_ATOMS: atom_id res chain seq x y z
N MET A 1 0.88 -12.73 -20.68
CA MET A 1 0.94 -13.06 -19.25
C MET A 1 1.12 -11.75 -18.54
N ASP A 2 -0.01 -11.18 -18.15
CA ASP A 2 -0.21 -9.88 -17.51
C ASP A 2 -1.02 -10.04 -16.21
N ASP A 3 -1.08 -11.27 -15.69
CA ASP A 3 -1.77 -11.62 -14.46
C ASP A 3 -1.05 -10.94 -13.28
N TYR A 4 -1.63 -9.84 -12.80
CA TYR A 4 -1.07 -9.04 -11.72
C TYR A 4 -0.63 -9.87 -10.47
N PRO A 5 -1.28 -10.99 -10.06
CA PRO A 5 -0.84 -11.73 -8.88
C PRO A 5 0.60 -12.24 -8.98
N ASP A 6 1.06 -12.61 -10.17
CA ASP A 6 2.41 -13.14 -10.39
C ASP A 6 3.50 -12.09 -10.08
N PHE A 7 3.16 -10.81 -10.25
CA PHE A 7 4.03 -9.68 -9.94
C PHE A 7 3.84 -9.15 -8.52
N ILE A 8 2.63 -9.24 -7.98
CA ILE A 8 2.30 -8.70 -6.66
C ILE A 8 2.79 -9.61 -5.53
N PHE A 9 2.62 -10.93 -5.65
CA PHE A 9 2.99 -11.84 -4.57
C PHE A 9 4.47 -11.81 -4.18
N PRO A 10 5.44 -11.69 -5.10
CA PRO A 10 6.84 -11.50 -4.75
C PRO A 10 7.08 -10.27 -3.86
N CYS A 11 6.52 -9.11 -4.23
CA CYS A 11 6.62 -7.87 -3.44
C CYS A 11 5.95 -8.04 -2.06
N ALA A 12 4.73 -8.57 -2.04
CA ALA A 12 3.97 -8.78 -0.81
C ALA A 12 4.69 -9.72 0.17
N LYS A 13 5.29 -10.81 -0.32
CA LYS A 13 6.07 -11.75 0.50
C LYS A 13 7.38 -11.12 1.01
N ALA A 14 8.05 -10.30 0.21
CA ALA A 14 9.26 -9.60 0.65
C ALA A 14 8.94 -8.61 1.78
N VAL A 15 7.89 -7.80 1.61
CA VAL A 15 7.43 -6.85 2.63
C VAL A 15 6.95 -7.54 3.90
N ALA A 16 6.27 -8.68 3.79
CA ALA A 16 5.86 -9.44 4.96
C ALA A 16 7.05 -10.04 5.75
N LYS A 17 8.18 -10.30 5.08
CA LYS A 17 9.39 -10.88 5.69
C LYS A 17 10.28 -9.83 6.36
N ASP A 18 10.28 -8.61 5.84
CA ASP A 18 11.06 -7.49 6.36
C ASP A 18 10.13 -6.35 6.78
N ILE A 19 9.86 -6.28 8.09
CA ILE A 19 8.89 -5.33 8.67
C ILE A 19 9.31 -3.86 8.53
N ASP A 20 10.59 -3.59 8.26
CA ASP A 20 11.12 -2.25 8.04
C ASP A 20 11.05 -1.84 6.56
N SER A 21 10.74 -2.78 5.67
CA SER A 21 10.58 -2.53 4.24
C SER A 21 9.18 -2.04 3.87
N ARG A 22 9.09 -1.39 2.70
CA ARG A 22 7.83 -0.92 2.11
C ARG A 22 7.78 -1.28 0.64
N GLY A 23 6.58 -1.59 0.15
CA GLY A 23 6.33 -1.95 -1.24
C GLY A 23 5.51 -0.90 -1.99
N ILE A 24 5.78 -0.76 -3.28
CA ILE A 24 4.94 -0.01 -4.21
C ILE A 24 4.58 -0.97 -5.33
N ILE A 25 3.29 -1.10 -5.62
CA ILE A 25 2.77 -1.93 -6.69
C ILE A 25 1.85 -1.09 -7.58
N LEU A 26 1.82 -1.40 -8.88
CA LEU A 26 1.08 -0.63 -9.87
C LEU A 26 0.23 -1.57 -10.71
N GLY A 27 -0.95 -1.09 -11.08
CA GLY A 27 -1.82 -1.74 -12.04
C GLY A 27 -2.81 -0.76 -12.66
N GLY A 28 -3.74 -1.28 -13.45
CA GLY A 28 -4.72 -0.43 -14.13
C GLY A 28 -5.54 0.42 -13.14
N SER A 29 -6.10 -0.21 -12.11
CA SER A 29 -6.86 0.44 -11.04
C SER A 29 -6.20 0.37 -9.66
N GLY A 30 -5.18 -0.47 -9.49
CA GLY A 30 -4.57 -0.76 -8.19
C GLY A 30 -5.43 -1.64 -7.27
N GLN A 31 -6.68 -1.93 -7.65
CA GLN A 31 -7.61 -2.69 -6.82
C GLN A 31 -7.27 -4.17 -6.77
N GLY A 32 -7.04 -4.78 -7.95
CA GLY A 32 -6.63 -6.18 -8.06
C GLY A 32 -5.33 -6.43 -7.32
N GLU A 33 -4.39 -5.52 -7.53
CA GLU A 33 -3.06 -5.56 -6.96
C GLU A 33 -3.10 -5.52 -5.42
N ALA A 34 -3.87 -4.60 -4.83
CA ALA A 34 -4.05 -4.58 -3.39
C ALA A 34 -4.83 -5.79 -2.85
N MET A 35 -5.85 -6.27 -3.58
CA MET A 35 -6.58 -7.48 -3.20
C MET A 35 -5.66 -8.71 -3.14
N ALA A 36 -4.76 -8.87 -4.10
CA ALA A 36 -3.75 -9.92 -4.09
C ALA A 36 -2.73 -9.72 -2.96
N ALA A 37 -2.16 -8.52 -2.82
CA ALA A 37 -1.17 -8.22 -1.79
C ALA A 37 -1.70 -8.53 -0.38
N ASN A 38 -2.94 -8.11 -0.09
CA ASN A 38 -3.60 -8.32 1.21
C ASN A 38 -3.99 -9.79 1.49
N ARG A 39 -3.73 -10.75 0.58
CA ARG A 39 -3.81 -12.19 0.91
C ARG A 39 -2.61 -12.68 1.71
N ILE A 40 -1.52 -11.92 1.75
CA ILE A 40 -0.31 -12.27 2.50
C ILE A 40 -0.44 -11.72 3.92
N LYS A 41 -0.36 -12.59 4.93
CA LYS A 41 -0.40 -12.19 6.34
C LYS A 41 0.69 -11.15 6.64
N GLY A 42 0.35 -10.13 7.43
CA GLY A 42 1.24 -9.01 7.74
C GLY A 42 1.29 -7.91 6.66
N VAL A 43 0.66 -8.10 5.50
CA VAL A 43 0.53 -7.05 4.48
C VAL A 43 -0.71 -6.20 4.72
N ARG A 44 -0.53 -4.89 4.58
CA ARG A 44 -1.56 -3.86 4.62
C ARG A 44 -1.37 -2.94 3.42
N ALA A 45 -1.89 -3.38 2.28
CA ALA A 45 -1.86 -2.65 1.03
C ALA A 45 -3.03 -1.65 0.97
N ALA A 46 -2.71 -0.37 0.77
CA ALA A 46 -3.67 0.70 0.53
C ALA A 46 -3.74 1.04 -0.96
N VAL A 47 -4.95 1.23 -1.49
CA VAL A 47 -5.16 1.61 -2.90
C VAL A 47 -5.27 3.13 -3.00
N PHE A 48 -4.61 3.72 -4.01
CA PHE A 48 -4.81 5.11 -4.38
C PHE A 48 -4.89 5.29 -5.91
N TYR A 49 -5.85 6.09 -6.36
CA TYR A 49 -6.16 6.34 -7.76
C TYR A 49 -6.66 7.78 -7.97
N ASN A 50 -5.88 8.77 -7.50
CA ASN A 50 -6.20 10.21 -7.61
C ASN A 50 -7.39 10.66 -6.72
N GLY A 51 -7.46 10.14 -5.50
CA GLY A 51 -8.38 10.64 -4.48
C GLY A 51 -7.84 11.88 -3.74
N PRO A 52 -8.52 12.35 -2.68
CA PRO A 52 -7.98 13.41 -1.83
C PRO A 52 -6.60 13.01 -1.28
N GLU A 53 -5.59 13.88 -1.39
CA GLU A 53 -4.20 13.60 -0.96
C GLU A 53 -4.10 13.15 0.51
N GLU A 54 -5.00 13.63 1.36
CA GLU A 54 -5.11 13.23 2.76
C GLU A 54 -5.23 11.72 2.93
N ILE A 55 -5.88 11.02 1.98
CA ILE A 55 -6.01 9.56 2.03
C ILE A 55 -4.66 8.85 1.99
N ILE A 56 -3.67 9.40 1.26
CA ILE A 56 -2.31 8.85 1.24
C ILE A 56 -1.67 8.95 2.62
N LYS A 57 -1.78 10.10 3.28
CA LYS A 57 -1.23 10.31 4.62
C LYS A 57 -1.92 9.41 5.63
N LEU A 58 -3.26 9.41 5.65
CA LEU A 58 -4.06 8.58 6.53
C LEU A 58 -3.81 7.07 6.32
N SER A 59 -3.46 6.64 5.11
CA SER A 59 -3.08 5.24 4.86
C SER A 59 -1.84 4.83 5.68
N ARG A 60 -0.87 5.74 5.83
CA ARG A 60 0.32 5.53 6.65
C ARG A 60 0.03 5.79 8.12
N GLU A 61 -0.41 7.00 8.45
CA GLU A 61 -0.61 7.45 9.82
C GLU A 61 -1.56 6.53 10.60
N HIS A 62 -2.70 6.15 10.00
CA HIS A 62 -3.73 5.39 10.70
C HIS A 62 -3.66 3.88 10.53
N ASN A 63 -3.09 3.38 9.45
CA ASN A 63 -3.14 1.96 9.10
C ASN A 63 -1.76 1.30 9.00
N ASN A 64 -0.70 2.09 9.15
CA ASN A 64 0.68 1.65 8.91
C ASN A 64 0.77 0.83 7.62
N ALA A 65 0.13 1.32 6.53
CA ALA A 65 0.12 0.61 5.26
C ALA A 65 1.55 0.37 4.80
N ASN A 66 1.96 -0.88 4.63
CA ASN A 66 3.32 -1.24 4.22
C ASN A 66 3.44 -1.49 2.71
N ILE A 67 2.31 -1.47 1.99
CA ILE A 67 2.29 -1.46 0.54
C ILE A 67 1.36 -0.36 0.03
N LEU A 68 1.80 0.39 -0.96
CA LEU A 68 0.97 1.34 -1.71
C LEU A 68 0.67 0.74 -3.09
N SER A 69 -0.63 0.62 -3.40
CA SER A 69 -1.12 0.13 -4.68
C SER A 69 -1.70 1.28 -5.50
N LEU A 70 -1.10 1.55 -6.66
CA LEU A 70 -1.44 2.71 -7.48
C LEU A 70 -2.25 2.32 -8.72
N GLY A 71 -3.37 3.01 -8.93
CA GLY A 71 -4.15 2.95 -10.15
C GLY A 71 -3.54 3.83 -11.24
N ALA A 72 -2.61 3.26 -12.00
CA ALA A 72 -1.80 3.98 -12.99
C ALA A 72 -2.62 4.58 -14.15
N ARG A 73 -3.87 4.15 -14.39
CA ARG A 73 -4.75 4.75 -15.41
C ARG A 73 -5.38 6.07 -14.99
N PHE A 74 -5.28 6.45 -13.71
CA PHE A 74 -6.01 7.59 -13.13
C PHE A 74 -5.10 8.76 -12.73
N MET A 75 -3.79 8.62 -12.91
CA MET A 75 -2.78 9.60 -12.51
C MET A 75 -1.71 9.70 -13.60
N THR A 76 -1.15 10.89 -13.73
CA THR A 76 0.08 11.15 -14.46
C THR A 76 1.29 10.59 -13.69
N GLU A 77 2.42 10.45 -14.38
CA GLU A 77 3.67 10.02 -13.75
C GLU A 77 4.13 10.98 -12.64
N GLU A 78 3.96 12.29 -12.85
CA GLU A 78 4.31 13.33 -11.86
C GLU A 78 3.45 13.24 -10.59
N GLU A 79 2.14 13.02 -10.74
CA GLU A 79 1.23 12.77 -9.61
C GLU A 79 1.62 11.49 -8.86
N ILE A 80 1.96 10.41 -9.59
CA ILE A 80 2.43 9.16 -9.00
C ILE A 80 3.69 9.37 -8.16
N HIS A 81 4.68 10.09 -8.67
CA HIS A 81 5.90 10.40 -7.93
C HIS A 81 5.60 11.20 -6.66
N THR A 82 4.75 12.22 -6.75
CA THR A 82 4.35 13.06 -5.61
C THR A 82 3.65 12.23 -4.52
N VAL A 83 2.76 11.33 -4.94
CA VAL A 83 2.05 10.40 -4.06
C VAL A 83 3.01 9.44 -3.35
N ILE A 84 3.94 8.84 -4.10
CA ILE A 84 4.96 7.93 -3.55
C ILE A 84 5.80 8.65 -2.52
N ASP A 85 6.30 9.84 -2.85
CA ASP A 85 7.13 10.65 -1.97
C ASP A 85 6.41 11.01 -0.66
N THR A 86 5.15 11.42 -0.76
CA THR A 86 4.30 11.75 0.40
C THR A 86 4.12 10.52 1.29
N TRP A 87 3.76 9.38 0.70
CA TRP A 87 3.55 8.13 1.41
C TRP A 87 4.84 7.60 2.07
N LEU A 88 6.00 7.78 1.42
CA LEU A 88 7.29 7.36 1.96
C LEU A 88 7.74 8.24 3.15
N LYS A 89 7.38 9.52 3.16
CA LYS A 89 7.74 10.47 4.22
C LYS A 89 6.79 10.42 5.42
N GLU A 90 5.56 9.96 5.22
CA GLU A 90 4.55 9.96 6.29
C GLU A 90 4.84 8.92 7.39
N PRO A 91 5.01 9.35 8.66
CA PRO A 91 5.21 8.45 9.79
C PRO A 91 3.92 7.70 10.16
N PHE A 92 4.09 6.60 10.90
CA PHE A 92 2.95 5.91 11.51
C PHE A 92 2.57 6.59 12.84
N GLY A 93 1.27 6.83 13.05
CA GLY A 93 0.75 7.55 14.22
C GLY A 93 0.62 6.72 15.51
N GLY A 94 0.77 5.40 15.47
CA GLY A 94 0.83 4.56 16.67
C GLY A 94 -0.46 4.50 17.51
N ASP A 95 -0.32 4.28 18.82
CA ASP A 95 -1.39 4.30 19.83
C ASP A 95 -2.65 3.48 19.46
N ARG A 96 -3.80 4.16 19.35
CA ARG A 96 -5.10 3.56 19.02
C ARG A 96 -5.09 2.82 17.68
N HIS A 97 -4.18 3.19 16.78
CA HIS A 97 -4.04 2.61 15.45
C HIS A 97 -3.33 1.26 15.51
N GLN A 98 -2.30 1.12 16.36
CA GLN A 98 -1.61 -0.16 16.56
C GLN A 98 -2.59 -1.23 17.05
N ARG A 99 -3.43 -0.90 18.03
CA ARG A 99 -4.49 -1.81 18.52
C ARG A 99 -5.42 -2.31 17.42
N ARG A 100 -5.70 -1.50 16.38
CA ARG A 100 -6.55 -1.90 15.24
C ARG A 100 -5.80 -2.82 14.29
N ILE A 101 -4.53 -2.51 14.02
CA ILE A 101 -3.64 -3.34 13.19
C ILE A 101 -3.45 -4.71 13.82
N ASP A 102 -3.21 -4.77 15.14
CA ASP A 102 -3.06 -6.03 15.86
C ASP A 102 -4.29 -6.95 15.73
N LYS A 103 -5.47 -6.40 15.43
CA LYS A 103 -6.69 -7.19 15.19
C LYS A 103 -6.79 -7.75 13.77
N LEU A 104 -6.08 -7.17 12.79
CA LEU A 104 -6.08 -7.65 11.41
C LEU A 104 -5.31 -8.97 11.27
N ASP A 105 -4.26 -9.14 12.07
CA ASP A 105 -3.35 -10.29 11.99
C ASP A 105 -3.66 -11.42 13.00
N LYS A 106 -4.77 -11.30 13.73
CA LYS A 106 -5.27 -12.34 14.65
C LYS A 106 -5.81 -13.55 13.91
#